data_AF-A0A101E7G9-F1
#
_entry.id   AF-A0A101E7G9-F1
#
_cell.length_a   1.000
_cell.length_b   1.000
_cell.length_c   1.000
_cell.angle_alpha   90.00
_cell.angle_beta   90.00
_cell.angle_gamma   90.00
#
_symmetry.space_group_name_H-M   'P 1'
#
loop_
_entity.id
_entity.type
_entity.pdbx_description
1 polymer ?
#
loop_
_entity_poly.entity_id
_entity_poly.type
_entity_poly.pdbx_seq_one_letter_code
_entity_poly.pdbx_strand_id
1 'polypeptide(L)'
;MARTILSKVTTYEIGDKKVEGDKAEVSVKITAPDLLRITSKAIGELLSMAFAMAFSEGQSQEETDAFLLQYFENAINDPNAPMTTSEIKVILEKKEGSWIVKPDDALANALTGNMGKAFAEIENKME
;
A
#
# COMPACT_ATOMS: atom_id res chain seq x y z
N MET A 1 -2.76 8.15 -6.68
CA MET A 1 -2.65 7.14 -5.61
C MET A 1 -2.01 5.82 -6.05
N ALA A 2 -2.69 4.90 -6.77
CA ALA A 2 -2.11 3.59 -7.10
C ALA A 2 -0.74 3.66 -7.79
N ARG A 3 -0.59 4.54 -8.80
CA ARG A 3 0.69 4.80 -9.47
C ARG A 3 1.76 5.32 -8.51
N THR A 4 1.41 6.24 -7.62
CA THR A 4 2.31 6.83 -6.61
C THR A 4 2.81 5.77 -5.64
N ILE A 5 1.95 4.84 -5.21
CA ILE A 5 2.33 3.75 -4.30
C ILE A 5 3.28 2.79 -5.02
N LEU A 6 2.91 2.34 -6.22
CA LEU A 6 3.70 1.37 -6.98
C LEU A 6 5.06 1.92 -7.42
N SER A 7 5.18 3.22 -7.72
CA SER A 7 6.47 3.85 -8.05
C SER A 7 7.42 3.95 -6.85
N LYS A 8 6.93 3.71 -5.64
CA LYS A 8 7.72 3.70 -4.40
C LYS A 8 8.08 2.31 -3.91
N VAL A 9 7.74 1.26 -4.67
CA VAL A 9 8.32 -0.07 -4.43
C VAL A 9 9.81 0.04 -4.77
N THR A 10 10.65 0.10 -3.73
CA THR A 10 12.06 0.49 -3.89
C THR A 10 12.97 -0.67 -4.24
N THR A 11 12.66 -1.86 -3.72
CA THR A 11 13.51 -3.04 -3.90
C THR A 11 12.68 -4.31 -4.01
N TYR A 12 13.13 -5.21 -4.88
CA TYR A 12 12.74 -6.61 -4.87
C TYR A 12 14.00 -7.48 -4.90
N GLU A 13 14.11 -8.43 -3.98
CA GLU A 13 15.15 -9.45 -3.98
C GLU A 13 14.53 -10.79 -4.33
N ILE A 14 15.04 -11.43 -5.37
CA ILE A 14 14.60 -12.77 -5.79
C ILE A 14 15.47 -13.78 -5.04
N GLY A 15 14.84 -14.59 -4.20
CA GLY A 15 15.46 -15.68 -3.47
C GLY A 15 15.34 -17.01 -4.20
N ASP A 16 15.08 -18.06 -3.43
CA ASP A 16 14.98 -19.42 -3.94
C ASP A 16 13.84 -19.59 -4.95
N LYS A 17 14.07 -20.50 -5.90
CA LYS A 17 13.07 -20.92 -6.89
C LYS A 17 12.88 -22.42 -6.86
N LYS A 18 11.63 -22.84 -6.90
CA LYS A 18 11.22 -24.24 -7.05
C LYS A 18 10.39 -24.36 -8.32
N VAL A 19 10.74 -25.29 -9.20
CA VAL A 19 10.00 -25.53 -10.45
C VAL A 19 9.51 -26.98 -10.46
N GLU A 20 8.21 -27.16 -10.67
CA GLU A 20 7.53 -28.45 -10.74
C GLU A 20 6.59 -28.47 -11.96
N GLY A 21 7.09 -29.01 -13.08
CA GLY A 21 6.36 -29.04 -14.34
C GLY A 21 6.03 -27.62 -14.84
N ASP A 22 4.74 -27.32 -14.96
CA ASP A 22 4.24 -26.01 -15.41
C ASP A 22 3.93 -25.05 -14.25
N LYS A 23 4.40 -25.34 -13.04
CA LYS A 23 4.31 -24.45 -11.87
C LYS A 23 5.69 -24.08 -11.37
N ALA A 24 5.84 -22.83 -10.95
CA ALA A 24 7.03 -22.38 -10.24
C ALA A 24 6.63 -21.56 -9.02
N GLU A 25 7.45 -21.66 -7.99
CA GLU A 25 7.35 -20.88 -6.76
C GLU A 25 8.67 -20.15 -6.57
N VAL A 26 8.60 -18.83 -6.40
CA VAL A 26 9.77 -17.98 -6.24
C VAL A 26 9.63 -17.17 -4.97
N SER A 27 10.57 -17.30 -4.05
CA SER A 27 10.64 -16.44 -2.88
C SER A 27 11.06 -15.04 -3.32
N VAL A 28 10.27 -14.03 -2.96
CA VAL A 28 10.55 -12.63 -3.28
C VAL A 28 10.40 -11.80 -2.02
N LYS A 29 11.41 -10.98 -1.76
CA LYS A 29 11.37 -9.97 -0.70
C LYS A 29 11.12 -8.62 -1.33
N ILE A 30 10.01 -7.97 -0.97
CA ILE A 30 9.55 -6.71 -1.55
C ILE A 30 9.57 -5.64 -0.47
N THR A 31 10.18 -4.49 -0.76
CA THR A 31 10.12 -3.31 0.12
C THR A 31 9.26 -2.22 -0.52
N ALA A 32 8.24 -1.78 0.22
CA ALA A 32 7.26 -0.79 -0.21
C ALA A 32 6.90 0.14 0.95
N PRO A 33 6.25 1.30 0.70
CA PRO A 33 5.73 2.15 1.77
C PRO A 33 4.80 1.36 2.67
N ASP A 34 4.88 1.56 3.98
CA ASP A 34 3.98 0.94 4.94
C ASP A 34 2.71 1.79 5.07
N LEU A 35 1.75 1.54 4.19
CA LEU A 35 0.52 2.32 4.15
C LEU A 35 -0.33 2.13 5.40
N LEU A 36 -0.20 0.99 6.10
CA LEU A 36 -0.85 0.82 7.39
C LEU A 36 -0.29 1.86 8.36
N ARG A 37 1.03 1.88 8.60
CA ARG A 37 1.67 2.86 9.50
C ARG A 37 1.50 4.31 9.06
N ILE A 38 1.57 4.60 7.76
CA ILE A 38 1.33 5.95 7.22
C ILE A 38 -0.09 6.40 7.57
N THR A 39 -1.06 5.53 7.30
CA THR A 39 -2.47 5.83 7.53
C THR A 39 -2.80 5.95 9.00
N SER A 40 -2.31 5.05 9.87
CA SER A 40 -2.56 5.15 11.31
C SER A 40 -2.03 6.46 11.89
N LYS A 41 -0.90 6.98 11.40
CA LYS A 41 -0.38 8.30 11.77
C LYS A 41 -1.26 9.43 11.24
N ALA A 42 -1.66 9.35 9.97
CA ALA A 42 -2.52 10.34 9.33
C ALA A 42 -3.86 10.52 10.08
N ILE A 43 -4.52 9.43 10.48
CA ILE A 43 -5.83 9.48 11.15
C ILE A 43 -5.80 10.39 12.40
N GLY A 44 -4.74 10.34 13.21
CA GLY A 44 -4.65 11.19 14.41
C GLY A 44 -4.64 12.69 14.09
N GLU A 45 -3.93 13.07 13.03
CA GLU A 45 -3.87 14.45 12.55
C GLU A 45 -5.18 14.86 11.88
N LEU A 46 -5.78 13.96 11.09
CA LEU A 46 -7.04 14.19 10.40
C LEU A 46 -8.22 14.37 11.36
N LEU A 47 -8.29 13.62 12.46
CA LEU A 47 -9.32 13.81 13.49
C LEU A 47 -9.22 15.19 14.13
N SER A 48 -7.99 15.63 14.43
CA SER A 48 -7.74 16.97 15.00
C SER A 48 -8.16 18.06 14.03
N MET A 49 -7.89 17.86 12.74
CA MET A 49 -8.29 18.77 11.68
C MET A 49 -9.80 18.78 11.45
N ALA A 50 -10.45 17.62 11.43
CA ALA A 50 -11.90 17.51 11.29
C ALA A 50 -12.62 18.21 12.44
N PHE A 51 -12.11 18.10 13.67
CA PHE A 51 -12.61 18.87 14.80
C PHE A 51 -12.46 20.38 14.54
N ALA A 52 -11.29 20.84 14.12
CA ALA A 52 -11.08 22.27 13.80
C ALA A 52 -11.99 22.76 12.67
N MET A 53 -12.17 21.96 11.60
CA MET A 53 -13.02 22.28 10.46
C MET A 53 -14.50 22.34 10.84
N ALA A 54 -14.96 21.49 11.77
CA ALA A 54 -16.33 21.54 12.29
C ALA A 54 -16.67 22.87 13.00
N PHE A 55 -15.65 23.61 13.47
CA PHE A 55 -15.82 24.96 14.03
C PHE A 55 -15.51 26.09 13.05
N SER A 56 -15.06 25.79 11.83
CA SER A 56 -14.81 26.78 10.78
C SER A 56 -15.98 26.83 9.81
N GLU A 57 -16.69 27.95 9.74
CA GLU A 57 -17.68 28.18 8.68
C GLU A 57 -16.94 28.44 7.35
N GLY A 58 -17.20 27.63 6.31
CA GLY A 58 -16.90 28.01 4.92
C GLY A 58 -16.08 27.05 4.06
N GLN A 59 -15.63 25.89 4.55
CA GLN A 59 -14.97 24.89 3.69
C GLN A 59 -15.99 23.95 3.04
N SER A 60 -15.84 23.73 1.73
CA SER A 60 -16.62 22.73 1.02
C SER A 60 -16.09 21.32 1.25
N GLN A 61 -16.95 20.32 1.06
CA GLN A 61 -16.55 18.91 1.15
C GLN A 61 -15.46 18.57 0.11
N GLU A 62 -15.54 19.15 -1.08
CA GLU A 62 -14.58 18.89 -2.17
C GLU A 62 -13.18 19.42 -1.85
N GLU A 63 -13.07 20.61 -1.24
CA GLU A 63 -11.79 21.16 -0.77
C GLU A 63 -11.18 20.29 0.34
N THR A 64 -12.03 19.74 1.21
CA THR A 64 -11.62 18.83 2.27
C THR A 64 -11.07 17.54 1.67
N ASP A 65 -11.78 16.92 0.74
CA ASP A 65 -11.37 15.67 0.09
C ASP A 65 -10.06 15.84 -0.69
N ALA A 66 -9.90 16.95 -1.41
CA ALA A 66 -8.68 17.27 -2.14
C ALA A 66 -7.48 17.47 -1.19
N PHE A 67 -7.69 18.14 -0.06
CA PHE A 67 -6.68 18.32 0.97
C PHE A 67 -6.25 16.98 1.56
N LEU A 68 -7.20 16.10 1.90
CA LEU A 68 -6.93 14.76 2.43
C LEU A 68 -6.10 13.93 1.46
N LEU A 69 -6.49 13.90 0.18
CA LEU A 69 -5.76 13.17 -0.86
C LEU A 69 -4.33 13.68 -1.01
N GLN A 70 -4.14 15.00 -1.01
CA GLN A 70 -2.81 15.61 -1.09
C GLN A 70 -1.97 15.30 0.15
N TYR A 71 -2.56 15.32 1.35
CA TYR A 71 -1.89 14.95 2.59
C TYR A 71 -1.34 13.53 2.53
N PHE A 72 -2.17 12.56 2.12
CA PHE A 72 -1.72 11.16 1.95
C PHE A 72 -0.65 11.01 0.86
N GLU A 73 -0.81 11.71 -0.27
CA GLU A 73 0.20 11.68 -1.33
C GLU A 73 1.54 12.23 -0.85
N ASN A 74 1.54 13.29 -0.06
CA ASN A 74 2.75 13.85 0.56
C ASN A 74 3.36 12.87 1.56
N ALA A 75 2.55 12.24 2.42
CA ALA A 75 3.03 11.27 3.40
C ALA A 75 3.67 10.02 2.76
N ILE A 76 3.15 9.58 1.60
CA ILE A 76 3.74 8.49 0.81
C ILE A 76 5.02 8.93 0.10
N ASN A 77 5.08 10.20 -0.33
CA ASN A 77 6.24 10.74 -1.04
C ASN A 77 7.37 11.22 -0.13
N ASP A 78 7.14 11.34 1.17
CA ASP A 78 8.14 11.72 2.16
C ASP A 78 9.39 10.80 2.05
N PRO A 79 10.60 11.35 1.92
CA PRO A 79 11.84 10.54 1.87
C PRO A 79 12.04 9.63 3.08
N ASN A 80 11.42 9.96 4.22
CA ASN A 80 11.46 9.22 5.47
C ASN A 80 10.12 8.51 5.75
N ALA A 81 9.26 8.37 4.74
CA ALA A 81 8.04 7.58 4.86
C ALA A 81 8.39 6.19 5.41
N PRO A 82 7.62 5.66 6.38
CA PRO A 82 7.90 4.34 6.92
C PRO A 82 7.77 3.30 5.81
N MET A 83 8.78 2.43 5.69
CA MET A 83 8.81 1.34 4.72
C MET A 83 8.64 0.00 5.42
N THR A 84 8.01 -0.95 4.74
CA THR A 84 7.88 -2.33 5.20
C THR A 84 8.46 -3.28 4.17
N THR A 85 9.02 -4.38 4.66
CA THR A 85 9.59 -5.43 3.81
C THR A 85 8.81 -6.71 4.05
N SER A 86 8.25 -7.27 2.98
CA SER A 86 7.48 -8.51 3.01
C SER A 86 8.22 -9.58 2.25
N GLU A 87 8.42 -10.74 2.87
CA GLU A 87 8.92 -11.94 2.21
C GLU A 87 7.73 -12.82 1.84
N ILE A 88 7.51 -13.01 0.54
CA ILE A 88 6.37 -13.73 -0.02
C ILE A 88 6.83 -14.80 -1.00
N LYS A 89 5.96 -15.76 -1.27
CA LYS A 89 6.14 -16.74 -2.33
C LYS A 89 5.27 -16.35 -3.51
N VAL A 90 5.91 -15.99 -4.62
CA VAL A 90 5.22 -15.66 -5.87
C VAL A 90 5.03 -16.94 -6.67
N ILE A 91 3.77 -17.24 -7.00
CA ILE A 91 3.41 -18.40 -7.80
C ILE A 91 3.39 -18.02 -9.29
N LEU A 92 4.02 -18.83 -10.13
CA LEU A 92 3.98 -18.70 -11.57
C LEU A 92 3.40 -19.97 -12.21
N GLU A 93 2.65 -19.77 -13.29
CA GLU A 93 2.14 -20.84 -14.14
C GLU A 93 2.70 -20.68 -15.55
N LYS A 94 3.16 -21.78 -16.15
CA LYS A 94 3.64 -21.77 -17.53
C LYS A 94 2.44 -21.84 -18.47
N LYS A 95 2.28 -20.83 -19.32
CA LYS A 95 1.27 -20.78 -20.38
C LYS A 95 1.96 -20.41 -21.69
N GLU A 96 1.72 -21.19 -22.74
CA GLU A 96 2.26 -20.93 -24.09
C GLU A 96 3.79 -20.73 -24.10
N GLY A 97 4.50 -21.49 -23.27
CA GLY A 97 5.96 -21.40 -23.17
C GLY A 97 6.49 -20.26 -22.27
N SER A 98 5.62 -19.40 -21.74
CA SER A 98 5.99 -18.27 -20.88
C SER A 98 5.51 -18.46 -19.44
N TRP A 99 6.29 -18.00 -18.47
CA TRP A 99 5.88 -17.99 -17.06
C TRP A 99 5.03 -16.75 -16.78
N ILE A 100 3.83 -16.96 -16.25
CA ILE A 100 2.89 -15.91 -15.89
C ILE A 100 2.76 -15.88 -14.38
N VAL A 101 2.97 -14.70 -13.78
CA VAL A 101 2.72 -14.49 -12.35
C VAL A 101 1.24 -14.64 -12.08
N LYS A 102 0.90 -15.52 -11.14
CA LYS A 102 -0.46 -15.66 -10.64
C LYS A 102 -0.66 -14.61 -9.54
N PRO A 103 -1.55 -13.62 -9.73
CA PRO A 103 -1.84 -12.65 -8.69
C PRO A 103 -2.50 -13.33 -7.48
N ASP A 104 -2.07 -12.94 -6.29
CA ASP A 104 -2.70 -13.31 -5.03
C ASP A 104 -2.65 -12.14 -4.04
N ASP A 105 -3.32 -12.31 -2.91
CA ASP A 105 -3.40 -11.28 -1.87
C ASP A 105 -2.03 -10.99 -1.24
N ALA A 106 -1.13 -11.97 -1.18
CA ALA A 106 0.20 -11.77 -0.62
C ALA A 106 1.03 -10.82 -1.50
N LEU A 107 1.03 -11.04 -2.81
CA LEU A 107 1.68 -10.18 -3.79
C LEU A 107 1.03 -8.79 -3.84
N ALA A 108 -0.30 -8.73 -3.85
CA ALA A 108 -1.01 -7.45 -3.84
C ALA A 108 -0.69 -6.64 -2.57
N ASN A 109 -0.69 -7.25 -1.39
CA ASN A 109 -0.37 -6.58 -0.14
C ASN A 109 1.10 -6.14 -0.08
N ALA A 110 2.03 -6.96 -0.55
CA ALA A 110 3.45 -6.62 -0.58
C ALA A 110 3.75 -5.44 -1.51
N LEU A 111 3.11 -5.38 -2.69
CA LEU A 111 3.29 -4.29 -3.66
C LEU A 111 2.60 -2.99 -3.23
N THR A 112 1.47 -3.10 -2.53
CA THR A 112 0.67 -1.95 -2.13
C THR A 112 0.92 -1.49 -0.70
N GLY A 113 1.85 -2.11 0.03
CA GLY A 113 2.17 -1.68 1.38
C GLY A 113 1.08 -1.97 2.41
N ASN A 114 0.32 -3.06 2.23
CA ASN A 114 -0.87 -3.41 3.03
C ASN A 114 -2.04 -2.42 2.91
N MET A 115 -2.26 -1.84 1.71
CA MET A 115 -3.34 -0.87 1.47
C MET A 115 -4.72 -1.36 1.93
N GLY A 116 -5.07 -2.63 1.67
CA GLY A 116 -6.36 -3.19 2.10
C GLY A 116 -6.53 -3.20 3.62
N LYS A 117 -5.45 -3.45 4.38
CA LYS A 117 -5.47 -3.40 5.85
C LYS A 117 -5.57 -1.96 6.36
N ALA A 118 -4.93 -1.01 5.67
CA ALA A 118 -5.00 0.41 6.03
C ALA A 118 -6.44 0.94 5.92
N PHE A 119 -7.17 0.58 4.86
CA PHE A 119 -8.59 0.94 4.72
C PHE A 119 -9.47 0.33 5.81
N ALA A 120 -9.30 -0.96 6.10
CA ALA A 120 -10.03 -1.61 7.19
C ALA A 120 -9.72 -0.99 8.57
N GLU A 121 -8.49 -0.49 8.79
CA GLU A 121 -8.16 0.21 10.04
C GLU A 121 -8.87 1.57 10.14
N ILE A 122 -9.00 2.31 9.03
CA ILE A 122 -9.76 3.56 9.00
C ILE A 122 -11.22 3.28 9.37
N GLU A 123 -11.85 2.30 8.73
CA GLU A 123 -13.25 1.91 8.98
C GLU A 123 -13.47 1.59 10.47
N ASN A 124 -12.65 0.71 11.04
CA ASN A 124 -12.74 0.31 12.45
C ASN A 124 -12.52 1.46 13.45
N LYS A 125 -11.81 2.53 13.09
CA LYS A 125 -11.55 3.68 13.96
C LYS A 125 -12.62 4.78 13.85
N MET A 126 -13.46 4.72 12.82
CA MET A 126 -14.55 5.67 12.59
C MET A 126 -15.91 5.14 13.08
N GLU A 127 -16.02 3.84 13.35
CA GLU A 127 -17.11 3.24 14.14
C GLU A 127 -16.95 3.48 15.65
#